data_AF-Q0AVR8-F1
#
_entry.id   AF-Q0AVR8-F1
#
_cell.length_a   1.000
_cell.length_b   1.000
_cell.length_c   1.000
_cell.angle_alpha   90.00
_cell.angle_beta   90.00
_cell.angle_gamma   90.00
#
_symmetry.space_group_name_H-M   'P 1'
#
loop_
_entity.id
_entity.type
_entity.pdbx_description
1 polymer ?
#
loop_
_entity_poly.entity_id
_entity_poly.type
_entity_poly.pdbx_seq_one_letter_code
_entity_poly.pdbx_strand_id
1 'polypeptide(L)'
;MLRSFTLYFFIFTFICIDICIGTAPLMAESIIVNPQNPQKANSQKIPVNRIDRTDFPSLFLAEPLLEGESVWLVQARLKELGYDIQPSGIYNLPTSQIIRLFQVASGLEENGVVNRPVWEALLFSDAGEPCLQGDSQDKRGRLLIEIDVASRKLVLTEDGKLVKEYPVAVGKSKTPTPLGEWKVVHKGLNWGNGFGTRWMGLNVPWGIYGIHGTNKPGSIGSYASHGCIRMFNRHVEELYPLVPAGTRVRIVENGKMFPQDLKPVLLKKNSSGQRVVYVQSRLKELGLEFDRADGRYGNMTELAVKYFQAWRGLEATGEMDEATYRAMGMIE
;
A
#
# COMPACT_ATOMS: atom_id res chain seq x y z
N MET A 1 -54.11 6.61 21.82
CA MET A 1 -54.71 5.36 22.36
C MET A 1 -53.63 4.29 22.33
N LEU A 2 -53.34 3.70 23.50
CA LEU A 2 -52.35 2.64 23.72
C LEU A 2 -52.60 1.38 22.88
N ARG A 3 -51.52 0.59 22.70
CA ARG A 3 -51.38 -0.87 22.97
C ARG A 3 -50.46 -1.50 21.91
N SER A 4 -49.65 -2.52 22.15
CA SER A 4 -49.09 -3.18 23.34
C SER A 4 -48.10 -4.21 22.77
N PHE A 5 -46.99 -4.48 23.47
CA PHE A 5 -46.04 -5.56 23.17
C PHE A 5 -46.70 -6.94 23.33
N THR A 6 -46.34 -7.92 22.50
CA THR A 6 -46.41 -9.36 22.85
C THR A 6 -45.34 -10.15 22.10
N LEU A 7 -44.58 -10.93 22.88
CA LEU A 7 -43.51 -11.84 22.50
C LEU A 7 -44.11 -13.23 22.20
N TYR A 8 -43.65 -13.94 21.17
CA TYR A 8 -43.92 -15.37 21.01
C TYR A 8 -42.66 -16.15 20.61
N PHE A 9 -42.29 -17.07 21.50
CA PHE A 9 -41.34 -18.17 21.30
C PHE A 9 -41.92 -19.18 20.30
N PHE A 10 -41.10 -19.68 19.38
CA PHE A 10 -41.37 -20.95 18.68
C PHE A 10 -40.22 -21.93 18.93
N ILE A 11 -40.56 -22.97 19.67
CA ILE A 11 -39.79 -24.19 19.91
C ILE A 11 -40.17 -25.15 18.77
N PHE A 12 -39.20 -25.64 18.00
CA PHE A 12 -39.41 -26.81 17.14
C PHE A 12 -38.73 -28.02 17.79
N THR A 13 -39.59 -28.88 18.33
CA THR A 13 -39.29 -30.24 18.75
C THR A 13 -39.36 -31.14 17.51
N PHE A 14 -38.33 -31.93 17.24
CA PHE A 14 -38.46 -33.18 16.48
C PHE A 14 -37.95 -34.33 17.34
N ILE A 15 -38.81 -35.34 17.45
CA ILE A 15 -38.74 -36.53 18.29
C ILE A 15 -38.19 -37.70 17.44
N CYS A 16 -37.24 -38.42 18.05
CA CYS A 16 -36.85 -39.85 17.96
C CYS A 16 -36.65 -40.49 16.55
N ILE A 17 -35.80 -41.50 16.34
CA ILE A 17 -35.63 -42.76 17.08
C ILE A 17 -34.23 -43.36 16.83
N ASP A 18 -33.76 -44.05 17.87
CA ASP A 18 -32.58 -44.88 18.06
C ASP A 18 -32.26 -45.93 16.99
N ILE A 19 -30.96 -46.18 16.76
CA ILE A 19 -30.38 -47.52 16.89
C ILE A 19 -29.01 -47.41 17.57
N CYS A 20 -28.95 -47.84 18.83
CA CYS A 20 -27.73 -48.13 19.60
C CYS A 20 -27.13 -49.47 19.18
N ILE A 21 -25.80 -49.58 19.18
CA ILE A 21 -24.88 -50.66 19.63
C ILE A 21 -23.47 -50.09 19.30
N GLY A 22 -22.41 -50.04 20.11
CA GLY A 22 -22.03 -50.61 21.40
C GLY A 22 -20.49 -50.56 21.45
N THR A 23 -19.95 -49.75 22.36
CA THR A 23 -18.64 -49.80 23.09
C THR A 23 -17.42 -50.56 22.53
N ALA A 24 -16.26 -49.88 22.43
CA ALA A 24 -15.06 -50.03 23.30
C ALA A 24 -13.77 -49.44 22.64
N PRO A 25 -12.78 -48.96 23.43
CA PRO A 25 -11.62 -48.19 22.94
C PRO A 25 -10.38 -49.07 22.68
N LEU A 26 -9.48 -48.64 21.79
CA LEU A 26 -8.13 -49.23 21.68
C LEU A 26 -7.03 -48.21 21.97
N MET A 27 -6.12 -48.68 22.82
CA MET A 27 -4.96 -48.02 23.40
C MET A 27 -3.86 -47.74 22.38
N ALA A 28 -3.07 -46.71 22.70
CA ALA A 28 -1.79 -46.43 22.08
C ALA A 28 -0.75 -47.50 22.46
N GLU A 29 0.02 -47.96 21.47
CA GLU A 29 1.31 -48.61 21.69
C GLU A 29 2.39 -47.94 20.84
N SER A 30 3.44 -47.53 21.53
CA SER A 30 4.71 -47.04 21.01
C SER A 30 5.60 -48.22 20.60
N ILE A 31 6.20 -48.19 19.40
CA ILE A 31 7.37 -49.05 19.11
C ILE A 31 8.49 -48.28 18.40
N ILE A 32 9.64 -48.44 19.06
CA ILE A 32 11.03 -48.05 18.86
C ILE A 32 11.59 -48.25 17.44
N VAL A 33 12.48 -47.33 17.04
CA VAL A 33 13.32 -47.30 15.83
C VAL A 33 14.43 -48.37 15.87
N ASN A 34 14.76 -48.97 14.73
CA ASN A 34 16.16 -49.35 14.44
C ASN A 34 16.47 -49.26 12.92
N PRO A 35 17.64 -48.73 12.49
CA PRO A 35 17.91 -48.38 11.10
C PRO A 35 18.80 -49.41 10.42
N GLN A 36 18.46 -49.80 9.19
CA GLN A 36 19.45 -50.23 8.19
C GLN A 36 19.04 -49.76 6.79
N ASN A 37 19.91 -48.94 6.21
CA ASN A 37 19.94 -48.60 4.78
C ASN A 37 20.33 -49.87 3.99
N PRO A 38 19.79 -50.13 2.79
CA PRO A 38 20.53 -49.63 1.62
C PRO A 38 19.68 -49.29 0.37
N GLN A 39 20.28 -48.42 -0.44
CA GLN A 39 20.17 -48.28 -1.90
C GLN A 39 19.31 -47.13 -2.48
N LYS A 40 20.06 -46.10 -2.91
CA LYS A 40 19.88 -45.24 -4.10
C LYS A 40 18.59 -45.48 -4.91
N ALA A 41 17.58 -44.65 -4.67
CA ALA A 41 16.62 -44.26 -5.70
C ALA A 41 17.09 -42.94 -6.31
N ASN A 42 17.52 -43.02 -7.57
CA ASN A 42 17.91 -41.91 -8.42
C ASN A 42 16.67 -41.05 -8.71
N SER A 43 16.47 -39.95 -7.97
CA SER A 43 15.48 -38.94 -8.35
C SER A 43 16.08 -38.09 -9.48
N GLN A 44 15.75 -38.46 -10.71
CA GLN A 44 15.89 -37.55 -11.84
C GLN A 44 15.16 -36.25 -11.49
N LYS A 45 15.92 -35.16 -11.29
CA LYS A 45 15.38 -33.81 -11.13
C LYS A 45 14.55 -33.50 -12.39
N ILE A 46 13.24 -33.37 -12.20
CA ILE A 46 12.35 -32.77 -13.20
C ILE A 46 12.90 -31.37 -13.51
N PRO A 47 13.13 -31.00 -14.78
CA PRO A 47 13.62 -29.68 -15.12
C PRO A 47 12.53 -28.66 -14.79
N VAL A 48 12.79 -27.84 -13.78
CA VAL A 48 11.88 -26.79 -13.31
C VAL A 48 12.02 -25.58 -14.26
N ASN A 49 10.93 -25.13 -14.86
CA ASN A 49 10.94 -23.99 -15.78
C ASN A 49 10.84 -22.66 -15.01
N ARG A 50 11.94 -22.31 -14.34
CA ARG A 50 12.05 -21.12 -13.48
C ARG A 50 12.24 -19.85 -14.33
N ILE A 51 11.29 -18.92 -14.27
CA ILE A 51 11.28 -17.65 -15.02
C ILE A 51 11.55 -16.48 -14.07
N ASP A 52 12.83 -16.25 -13.79
CA ASP A 52 13.32 -15.09 -13.03
C ASP A 52 13.91 -14.03 -13.96
N ARG A 53 13.16 -13.63 -14.98
CA ARG A 53 13.58 -12.60 -15.96
C ARG A 53 12.75 -11.33 -15.80
N THR A 54 13.40 -10.18 -15.90
CA THR A 54 12.83 -8.85 -15.65
C THR A 54 12.26 -8.17 -16.91
N ASP A 55 12.07 -8.92 -17.99
CA ASP A 55 11.76 -8.43 -19.36
C ASP A 55 10.32 -8.70 -19.83
N PHE A 56 9.33 -8.64 -18.94
CA PHE A 56 7.92 -8.97 -19.25
C PHE A 56 7.75 -10.33 -19.93
N PRO A 57 8.18 -11.42 -19.28
CA PRO A 57 8.09 -12.74 -19.87
C PRO A 57 6.65 -13.12 -20.17
N SER A 58 6.44 -13.91 -21.22
CA SER A 58 5.14 -14.50 -21.49
C SER A 58 4.85 -15.60 -20.47
N LEU A 59 3.84 -15.39 -19.62
CA LEU A 59 3.42 -16.38 -18.62
C LEU A 59 2.14 -17.07 -19.08
N PHE A 60 2.09 -18.40 -18.99
CA PHE A 60 0.98 -19.21 -19.43
C PHE A 60 0.95 -20.53 -18.69
N LEU A 61 -0.20 -21.21 -18.72
CA LEU A 61 -0.32 -22.55 -18.15
C LEU A 61 0.49 -23.52 -19.03
N ALA A 62 1.54 -24.09 -18.47
CA ALA A 62 2.50 -24.96 -19.17
C ALA A 62 2.75 -26.25 -18.39
N GLU A 63 3.30 -27.27 -19.06
CA GLU A 63 3.83 -28.47 -18.41
C GLU A 63 5.32 -28.64 -18.79
N PRO A 64 6.26 -28.62 -17.83
CA PRO A 64 6.08 -28.37 -16.39
C PRO A 64 5.60 -26.93 -16.10
N LEU A 65 4.93 -26.74 -14.95
CA LEU A 65 4.38 -25.44 -14.56
C LEU A 65 5.48 -24.37 -14.54
N LEU A 66 5.12 -23.17 -14.99
CA LEU A 66 6.00 -22.02 -14.86
C LEU A 66 6.07 -21.62 -13.39
N GLU A 67 7.26 -21.34 -12.89
CA GLU A 67 7.44 -20.82 -11.54
C GLU A 67 8.51 -19.74 -11.50
N GLY A 68 8.50 -18.91 -10.47
CA GLY A 68 9.49 -17.85 -10.28
C GLY A 68 8.89 -16.49 -9.92
N GLU A 69 9.77 -15.49 -9.82
CA GLU A 69 9.40 -14.16 -9.32
C GLU A 69 8.34 -13.46 -10.19
N SER A 70 8.39 -13.67 -11.51
CA SER A 70 7.45 -13.07 -12.47
C SER A 70 6.02 -13.56 -12.26
N VAL A 71 5.86 -14.84 -11.94
CA VAL A 71 4.55 -15.44 -11.65
C VAL A 71 4.01 -14.90 -10.32
N TRP A 72 4.88 -14.82 -9.31
CA TRP A 72 4.52 -14.29 -8.00
C TRP A 72 4.00 -12.86 -8.11
N LEU A 73 4.67 -12.03 -8.93
CA LEU A 73 4.28 -10.65 -9.19
C LEU A 73 2.85 -10.56 -9.74
N VAL A 74 2.53 -11.27 -10.82
CA VAL A 74 1.18 -11.21 -11.40
C VAL A 74 0.13 -11.56 -10.37
N GLN A 75 0.38 -12.62 -9.59
CA GLN A 75 -0.54 -13.05 -8.52
C GLN A 75 -0.66 -11.99 -7.42
N ALA A 76 0.44 -11.37 -7.00
CA ALA A 76 0.44 -10.31 -6.00
C ALA A 76 -0.36 -9.09 -6.48
N ARG A 77 -0.16 -8.70 -7.73
CA ARG A 77 -0.90 -7.57 -8.32
C ARG A 77 -2.39 -7.86 -8.44
N LEU A 78 -2.76 -9.05 -8.91
CA LEU A 78 -4.15 -9.48 -8.96
C LEU A 78 -4.79 -9.48 -7.56
N LYS A 79 -4.06 -9.93 -6.54
CA LYS A 79 -4.54 -9.85 -5.15
C LYS A 79 -4.82 -8.41 -4.71
N GLU A 80 -3.94 -7.47 -5.05
CA GLU A 80 -4.13 -6.04 -4.77
C GLU A 80 -5.32 -5.43 -5.52
N LEU A 81 -5.56 -5.89 -6.75
CA LEU A 81 -6.73 -5.49 -7.55
C LEU A 81 -8.04 -6.14 -7.06
N GLY A 82 -8.01 -6.89 -5.95
CA GLY A 82 -9.18 -7.47 -5.30
C GLY A 82 -9.54 -8.88 -5.74
N TYR A 83 -8.71 -9.54 -6.54
CA TYR A 83 -8.92 -10.93 -6.94
C TYR A 83 -8.52 -11.88 -5.81
N ASP A 84 -9.33 -12.91 -5.58
CA ASP A 84 -9.02 -13.94 -4.58
C ASP A 84 -7.94 -14.90 -5.09
N ILE A 85 -6.69 -14.52 -4.87
CA ILE A 85 -5.51 -15.30 -5.26
C ILE A 85 -4.43 -15.19 -4.19
N GLN A 86 -3.72 -16.30 -3.95
CA GLN A 86 -2.54 -16.32 -3.08
C GLN A 86 -1.26 -16.35 -3.93
N PRO A 87 -0.35 -15.38 -3.75
CA PRO A 87 0.91 -15.33 -4.51
C PRO A 87 1.84 -16.48 -4.12
N SER A 88 1.80 -17.55 -4.91
CA SER A 88 2.60 -18.77 -4.72
C SER A 88 3.89 -18.76 -5.54
N GLY A 89 3.97 -17.93 -6.58
CA GLY A 89 5.05 -17.97 -7.57
C GLY A 89 4.96 -19.14 -8.54
N ILE A 90 3.84 -19.88 -8.58
CA ILE A 90 3.61 -21.03 -9.46
C ILE A 90 2.38 -20.79 -10.34
N TYR A 91 2.54 -20.88 -11.66
CA TYR A 91 1.50 -20.56 -12.64
C TYR A 91 0.64 -21.79 -12.88
N ASN A 92 -0.34 -21.98 -12.02
CA ASN A 92 -1.26 -23.11 -12.05
C ASN A 92 -2.62 -22.74 -12.68
N LEU A 93 -3.51 -23.72 -12.82
CA LEU A 93 -4.84 -23.52 -13.40
C LEU A 93 -5.65 -22.42 -12.69
N PRO A 94 -5.71 -22.34 -11.34
CA PRO A 94 -6.34 -21.21 -10.65
C PRO A 94 -5.77 -19.85 -11.05
N THR A 95 -4.45 -19.74 -11.17
CA THR A 95 -3.78 -18.50 -11.61
C THR A 95 -4.24 -18.12 -13.02
N SER A 96 -4.27 -19.08 -13.95
CA SER A 96 -4.76 -18.87 -15.32
C SER A 96 -6.22 -18.39 -15.36
N GLN A 97 -7.10 -18.95 -14.52
CA GLN A 97 -8.51 -18.55 -14.44
C GLN A 97 -8.70 -17.11 -13.94
N ILE A 98 -7.93 -16.69 -12.93
CA ILE A 98 -7.99 -15.30 -12.44
C ILE A 98 -7.44 -14.33 -13.49
N ILE A 99 -6.39 -14.71 -14.22
CA ILE A 99 -5.84 -13.89 -15.31
C ILE A 99 -6.86 -13.74 -16.44
N ARG A 100 -7.59 -14.80 -16.79
CA ARG A 100 -8.70 -14.73 -17.76
C ARG A 100 -9.78 -13.76 -17.31
N LEU A 101 -10.17 -13.82 -16.03
CA LEU A 101 -11.14 -12.89 -15.46
C LEU A 101 -10.66 -11.44 -15.55
N PHE A 102 -9.39 -11.20 -15.23
CA PHE A 102 -8.76 -9.89 -15.38
C PHE A 102 -8.71 -9.41 -16.83
N GLN A 103 -8.39 -10.29 -17.78
CA GLN A 103 -8.38 -9.99 -19.21
C GLN A 103 -9.76 -9.53 -19.67
N VAL A 104 -10.82 -10.25 -19.32
CA VAL A 104 -12.20 -9.86 -19.64
C VAL A 104 -12.55 -8.50 -19.02
N ALA A 105 -12.21 -8.29 -17.74
CA ALA A 105 -12.48 -7.04 -17.04
C ALA A 105 -11.73 -5.84 -17.65
N SER A 106 -10.57 -6.09 -18.26
CA SER A 106 -9.71 -5.07 -18.87
C SER A 106 -9.90 -4.93 -20.38
N GLY A 107 -10.88 -5.63 -20.98
CA GLY A 107 -11.13 -5.61 -22.43
C GLY A 107 -10.02 -6.27 -23.28
N LEU A 108 -9.26 -7.19 -22.69
CA LEU A 108 -8.19 -7.96 -23.34
C LEU A 108 -8.68 -9.35 -23.77
N GLU A 109 -7.91 -10.02 -24.63
CA GLU A 109 -8.19 -11.38 -25.08
C GLU A 109 -8.13 -12.39 -23.91
N GLU A 110 -9.22 -13.13 -23.70
CA GLU A 110 -9.36 -14.12 -22.61
C GLU A 110 -8.66 -15.46 -22.93
N ASN A 111 -7.34 -15.45 -22.93
CA ASN A 111 -6.53 -16.64 -23.22
C ASN A 111 -5.73 -17.15 -22.02
N GLY A 112 -5.74 -16.43 -20.89
CA GLY A 112 -4.96 -16.78 -19.70
C GLY A 112 -3.46 -16.75 -19.94
N VAL A 113 -3.00 -15.93 -20.90
CA VAL A 113 -1.58 -15.68 -21.20
C VAL A 113 -1.23 -14.25 -20.81
N VAL A 114 -0.24 -14.09 -19.94
CA VAL A 114 0.30 -12.77 -19.56
C VAL A 114 1.37 -12.37 -20.58
N ASN A 115 0.96 -11.65 -21.61
CA ASN A 115 1.84 -11.02 -22.60
C ASN A 115 2.03 -9.54 -22.27
N ARG A 116 2.80 -8.80 -23.08
CA ARG A 116 3.10 -7.38 -22.82
C ARG A 116 1.83 -6.53 -22.58
N PRO A 117 0.77 -6.58 -23.41
CA PRO A 117 -0.47 -5.85 -23.13
C PRO A 117 -1.10 -6.18 -21.77
N VAL A 118 -1.08 -7.45 -21.36
CA VAL A 118 -1.62 -7.87 -20.04
C VAL A 118 -0.72 -7.38 -18.91
N TRP A 119 0.60 -7.40 -19.09
CA TRP A 119 1.55 -6.81 -18.14
C TRP A 119 1.32 -5.31 -17.96
N GLU A 120 1.17 -4.58 -19.05
CA GLU A 120 0.87 -3.15 -19.03
C GLU A 120 -0.47 -2.90 -18.33
N ALA A 121 -1.51 -3.66 -18.66
CA ALA A 121 -2.80 -3.55 -17.97
C ALA A 121 -2.67 -3.84 -16.47
N LEU A 122 -1.96 -4.90 -16.05
CA LEU A 122 -1.78 -5.22 -14.63
C LEU A 122 -1.04 -4.13 -13.86
N LEU A 123 -0.02 -3.53 -14.49
CA LEU A 123 0.84 -2.52 -13.87
C LEU A 123 0.21 -1.12 -13.87
N PHE A 124 -0.56 -0.77 -14.90
CA PHE A 124 -1.15 0.56 -15.04
C PHE A 124 -2.65 0.60 -14.70
N SER A 125 -3.26 -0.52 -14.32
CA SER A 125 -4.61 -0.52 -13.75
C SER A 125 -4.55 -0.02 -12.31
N ASP A 126 -5.33 1.02 -12.01
CA ASP A 126 -5.59 1.43 -10.64
C ASP A 126 -6.26 0.28 -9.88
N ALA A 127 -5.87 0.08 -8.62
CA ALA A 127 -6.67 -0.74 -7.70
C ALA A 127 -8.00 0.00 -7.48
N GLY A 128 -8.97 -0.31 -8.33
CA GLY A 128 -10.33 0.18 -8.20
C GLY A 128 -10.80 -0.12 -6.78
N GLU A 129 -11.36 0.90 -6.12
CA GLU A 129 -12.26 0.62 -5.02
C GLU A 129 -13.26 -0.44 -5.48
N PRO A 130 -13.52 -1.48 -4.68
CA PRO A 130 -14.34 -2.60 -5.09
C PRO A 130 -15.64 -2.08 -5.66
N CYS A 131 -15.92 -2.49 -6.90
CA CYS A 131 -17.18 -2.32 -7.57
C CYS A 131 -18.29 -3.04 -6.79
N LEU A 132 -18.78 -2.40 -5.74
CA LEU A 132 -20.11 -2.57 -5.20
C LEU A 132 -20.83 -1.25 -5.42
N GLN A 133 -21.75 -1.26 -6.38
CA GLN A 133 -22.78 -0.22 -6.48
C GLN A 133 -23.53 -0.12 -5.14
N GLY A 134 -23.74 1.11 -4.70
CA GLY A 134 -24.62 1.41 -3.58
C GLY A 134 -24.38 2.82 -3.06
N ASP A 135 -25.12 3.77 -3.63
CA ASP A 135 -25.39 5.11 -3.13
C ASP A 135 -24.68 5.52 -1.82
N SER A 136 -23.64 6.33 -1.95
CA SER A 136 -23.59 7.53 -1.11
C SER A 136 -23.02 8.67 -1.94
N GLN A 137 -23.86 9.68 -2.13
CA GLN A 137 -23.45 10.98 -2.62
C GLN A 137 -22.41 11.57 -1.67
N ASP A 138 -21.12 11.47 -1.99
CA ASP A 138 -20.18 12.49 -1.53
C ASP A 138 -20.15 13.60 -2.58
N LYS A 139 -21.15 14.48 -2.49
CA LYS A 139 -21.24 15.75 -3.24
C LYS A 139 -20.19 16.78 -2.78
N ARG A 140 -19.19 16.39 -2.00
CA ARG A 140 -18.07 17.25 -1.59
C ARG A 140 -16.98 17.12 -2.65
N GLY A 141 -16.47 18.25 -3.13
CA GLY A 141 -15.38 18.23 -4.10
C GLY A 141 -14.16 17.49 -3.53
N ARG A 142 -13.26 17.03 -4.39
CA ARG A 142 -12.05 16.31 -3.97
C ARG A 142 -11.13 17.28 -3.24
N LEU A 143 -11.26 17.34 -1.91
CA LEU A 143 -10.42 18.17 -1.06
C LEU A 143 -8.98 17.65 -1.02
N LEU A 144 -8.04 18.57 -1.17
CA LEU A 144 -6.61 18.31 -1.05
C LEU A 144 -5.98 19.43 -0.21
N ILE A 145 -5.24 19.02 0.81
CA ILE A 145 -4.32 19.90 1.53
C ILE A 145 -2.95 19.76 0.89
N GLU A 146 -2.36 20.86 0.43
CA GLU A 146 -0.97 20.91 0.03
C GLU A 146 -0.17 21.74 1.03
N ILE A 147 0.98 21.24 1.47
CA ILE A 147 1.88 21.92 2.38
C ILE A 147 3.24 22.01 1.71
N ASP A 148 3.71 23.23 1.49
CA ASP A 148 5.07 23.47 1.01
C ASP A 148 5.95 23.88 2.20
N VAL A 149 6.94 23.04 2.52
CA VAL A 149 7.82 23.24 3.67
C VAL A 149 8.86 24.35 3.44
N ALA A 150 9.17 24.69 2.19
CA ALA A 150 10.10 25.75 1.84
C ALA A 150 9.42 27.13 1.98
N SER A 151 8.22 27.28 1.45
CA SER A 151 7.42 28.51 1.60
C SER A 151 6.70 28.62 2.94
N ARG A 152 6.58 27.50 3.69
CA ARG A 152 5.91 27.38 4.99
C ARG A 152 4.44 27.78 4.90
N LYS A 153 3.77 27.26 3.87
CA LYS A 153 2.35 27.50 3.60
C LYS A 153 1.57 26.21 3.57
N LEU A 154 0.32 26.27 4.01
CA LEU A 154 -0.69 25.24 3.85
C LEU A 154 -1.80 25.81 2.98
N VAL A 155 -2.12 25.10 1.91
CA VAL A 155 -3.16 25.45 0.95
C VAL A 155 -4.22 24.36 0.97
N LEU A 156 -5.48 24.74 1.14
CA LEU A 156 -6.63 23.86 0.95
C LEU A 156 -7.22 24.14 -0.43
N THR A 157 -7.35 23.09 -1.24
CA THR A 157 -8.02 23.13 -2.54
C THR A 157 -9.21 22.20 -2.58
N GLU A 158 -10.23 22.56 -3.35
CA GLU A 158 -11.39 21.74 -3.68
C GLU A 158 -11.47 21.65 -5.21
N ASP A 159 -11.38 20.44 -5.76
CA ASP A 159 -11.34 20.21 -7.21
C ASP A 159 -10.29 21.07 -7.94
N GLY A 160 -9.12 21.23 -7.31
CA GLY A 160 -7.99 22.03 -7.82
C GLY A 160 -8.15 23.54 -7.68
N LYS A 161 -9.27 24.04 -7.16
CA LYS A 161 -9.48 25.47 -6.90
C LYS A 161 -9.05 25.83 -5.48
N LEU A 162 -8.35 26.95 -5.33
CA LEU A 162 -7.95 27.48 -4.02
C LEU A 162 -9.18 27.80 -3.17
N VAL A 163 -9.26 27.21 -1.99
CA VAL A 163 -10.29 27.50 -0.97
C VAL A 163 -9.70 28.40 0.11
N LYS A 164 -8.54 28.01 0.67
CA LYS A 164 -7.86 28.73 1.75
C LYS A 164 -6.35 28.58 1.67
N GLU A 165 -5.64 29.57 2.19
CA GLU A 165 -4.19 29.56 2.37
C GLU A 165 -3.83 30.06 3.77
N TYR A 166 -2.88 29.40 4.41
CA TYR A 166 -2.44 29.73 5.77
C TYR A 166 -0.92 29.67 5.91
N PRO A 167 -0.30 30.60 6.65
CA PRO A 167 1.08 30.44 7.09
C PRO A 167 1.17 29.35 8.16
N VAL A 168 2.23 28.54 8.11
CA VAL A 168 2.48 27.44 9.05
C VAL A 168 3.91 27.46 9.59
N ALA A 169 4.15 26.71 10.67
CA ALA A 169 5.50 26.31 11.06
C ALA A 169 5.70 24.84 10.76
N VAL A 170 6.87 24.47 10.29
CA VAL A 170 7.20 23.08 9.90
C VAL A 170 8.38 22.55 10.74
N GLY A 171 8.74 21.29 10.49
CA GLY A 171 9.82 20.59 11.17
C GLY A 171 11.19 21.26 10.98
N LYS A 172 12.03 21.21 12.01
CA LYS A 172 13.45 21.61 11.91
C LYS A 172 14.21 20.65 10.98
N SER A 173 15.39 21.05 10.51
CA SER A 173 16.28 20.16 9.73
C SER A 173 16.60 18.83 10.43
N LYS A 174 16.72 18.81 11.76
CA LYS A 174 16.96 17.59 12.56
C LYS A 174 15.71 16.73 12.77
N THR A 175 14.52 17.31 12.59
CA THR A 175 13.22 16.65 12.80
C THR A 175 12.26 17.14 11.72
N PRO A 176 12.53 16.78 10.44
CA PRO A 176 11.85 17.36 9.31
C PRO A 176 10.38 16.93 9.26
N THR A 177 9.55 17.75 8.63
CA THR A 177 8.19 17.34 8.26
C THR A 177 8.28 16.31 7.13
N PRO A 178 7.53 15.20 7.20
CA PRO A 178 7.69 14.10 6.26
C PRO A 178 7.08 14.47 4.90
N LEU A 179 7.93 14.66 3.88
CA LEU A 179 7.44 14.87 2.51
C LEU A 179 6.76 13.59 2.01
N GLY A 180 5.75 13.74 1.16
CA GLY A 180 4.98 12.60 0.65
C GLY A 180 3.48 12.86 0.58
N GLU A 181 2.74 11.80 0.30
CA GLU A 181 1.27 11.80 0.28
C GLU A 181 0.71 11.08 1.51
N TRP A 182 -0.12 11.79 2.26
CA TRP A 182 -0.72 11.34 3.51
C TRP A 182 -2.24 11.53 3.48
N LYS A 183 -2.90 11.04 4.53
CA LYS A 183 -4.32 11.25 4.80
C LYS A 183 -4.52 11.70 6.23
N VAL A 184 -5.51 12.56 6.45
CA VAL A 184 -5.99 12.86 7.80
C VAL A 184 -6.75 11.64 8.33
N VAL A 185 -6.28 11.04 9.43
CA VAL A 185 -6.87 9.80 9.99
C VAL A 185 -7.56 10.01 11.33
N HIS A 186 -7.08 10.96 12.14
CA HIS A 186 -7.64 11.23 13.45
C HIS A 186 -7.82 12.73 13.63
N LYS A 187 -8.94 13.13 14.24
CA LYS A 187 -9.22 14.53 14.53
C LYS A 187 -9.60 14.65 16.01
N GLY A 188 -9.02 15.64 16.69
CA GLY A 188 -9.24 15.85 18.12
C GLY A 188 -9.39 17.32 18.47
N LEU A 189 -10.29 17.60 19.40
CA LEU A 189 -10.34 18.87 20.10
C LEU A 189 -9.38 18.78 21.29
N ASN A 190 -8.53 19.79 21.49
CA ASN A 190 -7.64 19.88 22.65
C ASN A 190 -6.79 18.61 22.91
N TRP A 191 -6.13 18.09 21.88
CA TRP A 191 -5.32 16.86 21.93
C TRP A 191 -4.23 16.85 23.02
N GLY A 192 -3.79 18.02 23.47
CA GLY A 192 -2.89 18.18 24.61
C GLY A 192 -2.35 19.61 24.74
N ASN A 193 -1.72 19.92 25.88
CA ASN A 193 -1.31 21.29 26.27
C ASN A 193 -0.36 22.00 25.29
N GLY A 194 0.30 21.26 24.38
CA GLY A 194 1.23 21.79 23.37
C GLY A 194 0.69 21.92 21.95
N PHE A 195 -0.53 21.42 21.69
CA PHE A 195 -1.06 21.23 20.32
C PHE A 195 -2.15 22.25 19.94
N GLY A 196 -2.38 23.24 20.80
CA GLY A 196 -3.42 24.24 20.59
C GLY A 196 -4.82 23.64 20.68
N THR A 197 -5.77 24.26 19.98
CA THR A 197 -7.20 23.97 20.13
C THR A 197 -7.70 22.82 19.26
N ARG A 198 -7.00 22.48 18.18
CA ARG A 198 -7.39 21.45 17.21
C ARG A 198 -6.18 20.64 16.75
N TRP A 199 -6.40 19.34 16.53
CA TRP A 199 -5.42 18.38 16.02
C TRP A 199 -6.00 17.57 14.87
N MET A 200 -5.24 17.42 13.79
CA MET A 200 -5.52 16.55 12.65
C MET A 200 -4.31 15.66 12.40
N GLY A 201 -4.37 14.40 12.82
CA GLY A 201 -3.29 13.42 12.71
C GLY A 201 -3.18 12.83 11.31
N LEU A 202 -1.95 12.59 10.87
CA LEU A 202 -1.59 12.03 9.57
C LEU A 202 -1.19 10.55 9.70
N ASN A 203 -1.45 9.75 8.66
CA ASN A 203 -1.13 8.33 8.60
C ASN A 203 0.35 8.01 8.29
N VAL A 204 1.28 8.73 8.91
CA VAL A 204 2.71 8.50 8.71
C VAL A 204 3.12 7.27 9.55
N PRO A 205 3.66 6.20 8.94
CA PRO A 205 3.74 4.89 9.62
C PRO A 205 4.83 4.80 10.69
N TRP A 206 5.80 5.71 10.69
CA TRP A 206 6.94 5.69 11.61
C TRP A 206 6.85 6.74 12.71
N GLY A 207 5.73 7.47 12.85
CA GLY A 207 5.61 8.43 13.94
C GLY A 207 4.29 9.17 14.00
N ILE A 208 4.16 10.01 15.04
CA ILE A 208 2.98 10.84 15.26
C ILE A 208 3.20 12.19 14.59
N TYR A 209 2.55 12.38 13.46
CA TYR A 209 2.57 13.64 12.70
C TYR A 209 1.16 14.18 12.56
N GLY A 210 1.04 15.50 12.51
CA GLY A 210 -0.26 16.15 12.43
C GLY A 210 -0.19 17.62 12.06
N ILE A 211 -1.32 18.13 11.60
CA ILE A 211 -1.61 19.55 11.42
C ILE A 211 -2.37 20.00 12.67
N HIS A 212 -1.87 21.01 13.38
CA HIS A 212 -2.44 21.40 14.67
C HIS A 212 -2.22 22.86 15.03
N GLY A 213 -2.99 23.37 16.00
CA GLY A 213 -2.82 24.71 16.57
C GLY A 213 -1.52 24.85 17.37
N THR A 214 -1.25 26.02 17.96
CA THR A 214 -0.05 26.16 18.81
C THR A 214 -0.25 27.16 19.93
N ASN A 215 0.39 26.87 21.08
CA ASN A 215 0.56 27.81 22.18
C ASN A 215 1.79 28.73 21.98
N LYS A 216 2.55 28.56 20.89
CA LYS A 216 3.72 29.37 20.53
C LYS A 216 3.47 30.06 19.18
N PRO A 217 2.54 31.05 19.11
CA PRO A 217 2.17 31.70 17.85
C PRO A 217 3.35 32.37 17.14
N GLY A 218 4.35 32.85 17.88
CA GLY A 218 5.60 33.39 17.30
C GLY A 218 6.45 32.37 16.54
N SER A 219 6.12 31.08 16.57
CA SER A 219 6.80 30.05 15.76
C SER A 219 6.27 29.95 14.34
N ILE A 220 5.08 30.49 14.05
CA ILE A 220 4.48 30.42 12.71
C ILE A 220 5.35 31.19 11.70
N GLY A 221 5.56 30.59 10.53
CA GLY A 221 6.47 31.11 9.51
C GLY A 221 7.94 30.71 9.71
N SER A 222 8.24 29.73 10.57
CA SER A 222 9.61 29.24 10.82
C SER A 222 9.73 27.70 10.85
N TYR A 223 10.96 27.19 10.88
CA TYR A 223 11.29 25.78 11.11
C TYR A 223 11.45 25.52 12.62
N ALA A 224 10.36 25.14 13.30
CA ALA A 224 10.29 25.18 14.76
C ALA A 224 9.72 23.92 15.44
N SER A 225 9.15 22.99 14.67
CA SER A 225 8.50 21.80 15.22
C SER A 225 9.42 20.57 15.19
N HIS A 226 8.94 19.49 15.79
CA HIS A 226 9.53 18.15 15.70
C HIS A 226 8.96 17.33 14.53
N GLY A 227 8.52 18.00 13.46
CA GLY A 227 7.97 17.38 12.24
C GLY A 227 6.49 17.67 12.00
N CYS A 228 5.72 18.02 13.04
CA CYS A 228 4.32 18.43 12.90
C CYS A 228 4.17 19.81 12.23
N ILE A 229 2.99 20.07 11.67
CA ILE A 229 2.66 21.33 11.01
C ILE A 229 1.85 22.18 11.99
N ARG A 230 2.44 23.29 12.45
CA ARG A 230 1.79 24.21 13.39
C ARG A 230 1.05 25.31 12.65
N MET A 231 -0.13 25.65 13.15
CA MET A 231 -0.97 26.74 12.68
C MET A 231 -1.31 27.69 13.84
N PHE A 232 -1.67 28.93 13.54
CA PHE A 232 -2.37 29.77 14.52
C PHE A 232 -3.68 29.09 14.94
N ASN A 233 -4.05 29.18 16.22
CA ASN A 233 -5.28 28.56 16.73
C ASN A 233 -6.52 28.99 15.93
N ARG A 234 -6.67 30.29 15.65
CA ARG A 234 -7.74 30.82 14.78
C ARG A 234 -7.79 30.17 13.39
N HIS A 235 -6.65 29.86 12.78
CA HIS A 235 -6.60 29.29 11.43
C HIS A 235 -6.91 27.79 11.45
N VAL A 236 -6.43 27.05 12.46
CA VAL A 236 -6.78 25.63 12.56
C VAL A 236 -8.24 25.44 12.96
N GLU A 237 -8.84 26.35 13.72
CA GLU A 237 -10.27 26.35 14.03
C GLU A 237 -11.13 26.56 12.79
N GLU A 238 -10.67 27.39 11.85
CA GLU A 238 -11.31 27.59 10.54
C GLU A 238 -11.12 26.37 9.61
N LEU A 239 -9.90 25.82 9.55
CA LEU A 239 -9.59 24.68 8.68
C LEU A 239 -10.26 23.39 9.14
N TYR A 240 -10.28 23.13 10.45
CA TYR A 240 -10.73 21.87 11.04
C TYR A 240 -12.12 21.40 10.58
N PRO A 241 -13.19 22.22 10.55
CA PRO A 241 -14.50 21.77 10.08
C PRO A 241 -14.54 21.45 8.59
N LEU A 242 -13.68 22.07 7.78
CA LEU A 242 -13.63 21.88 6.32
C LEU A 242 -12.99 20.56 5.91
N VAL A 243 -12.12 20.01 6.76
CA VAL A 243 -11.26 18.86 6.43
C VAL A 243 -11.83 17.58 7.06
N PRO A 244 -12.62 16.75 6.35
CA PRO A 244 -13.06 15.46 6.87
C PRO A 244 -11.89 14.49 7.08
N ALA A 245 -12.07 13.48 7.91
CA ALA A 245 -11.16 12.34 7.94
C ALA A 245 -11.13 11.68 6.55
N GLY A 246 -9.96 11.21 6.13
CA GLY A 246 -9.70 10.72 4.77
C GLY A 246 -9.16 11.77 3.80
N THR A 247 -9.27 13.08 4.11
CA THR A 247 -8.74 14.15 3.25
C THR A 247 -7.26 13.92 2.95
N ARG A 248 -6.90 14.02 1.66
CA ARG A 248 -5.52 13.86 1.19
C ARG A 248 -4.67 15.06 1.60
N VAL A 249 -3.43 14.78 1.98
CA VAL A 249 -2.43 15.76 2.37
C VAL A 249 -1.16 15.49 1.57
N ARG A 250 -0.76 16.44 0.73
CA ARG A 250 0.49 16.39 -0.03
C ARG A 250 1.49 17.33 0.64
N ILE A 251 2.66 16.82 1.00
CA ILE A 251 3.73 17.61 1.61
C ILE A 251 4.93 17.63 0.67
N VAL A 252 5.34 18.82 0.26
CA VAL A 252 6.37 19.06 -0.75
C VAL A 252 7.41 20.07 -0.28
N GLU A 253 8.56 20.08 -0.96
CA GLU A 253 9.57 21.13 -0.86
C GLU A 253 9.73 21.81 -2.23
N ASN A 254 9.31 23.07 -2.35
CA ASN A 254 9.28 23.79 -3.63
C ASN A 254 8.56 22.98 -4.74
N GLY A 255 7.41 22.40 -4.40
CA GLY A 255 6.63 21.53 -5.29
C GLY A 255 7.19 20.11 -5.51
N LYS A 256 8.38 19.77 -5.00
CA LYS A 256 8.99 18.44 -5.17
C LYS A 256 8.68 17.48 -4.02
N MET A 257 8.59 16.18 -4.33
CA MET A 257 8.27 15.11 -3.36
C MET A 257 9.48 14.61 -2.56
N PHE A 258 10.68 15.07 -2.90
CA PHE A 258 11.95 14.72 -2.26
C PHE A 258 12.87 15.94 -2.24
N PRO A 259 13.81 16.03 -1.28
CA PRO A 259 14.67 17.20 -1.13
C PRO A 259 15.65 17.32 -2.29
N GLN A 260 16.05 18.55 -2.61
CA GLN A 260 17.00 18.80 -3.70
C GLN A 260 18.40 18.28 -3.41
N ASP A 261 18.84 18.30 -2.15
CA ASP A 261 20.15 17.86 -1.68
C ASP A 261 20.15 16.39 -1.21
N LEU A 262 19.33 15.55 -1.85
CA LEU A 262 19.17 14.16 -1.47
C LEU A 262 20.52 13.41 -1.58
N LYS A 263 21.00 12.90 -0.45
CA LYS A 263 22.17 12.00 -0.43
C LYS A 263 21.73 10.56 -0.70
N PRO A 264 22.32 9.83 -1.65
CA PRO A 264 21.95 8.44 -1.89
C PRO A 264 22.27 7.55 -0.69
N VAL A 265 21.41 6.59 -0.43
CA VAL A 265 21.60 5.53 0.57
C VAL A 265 21.10 4.25 -0.06
N LEU A 266 21.87 3.16 0.07
CA LEU A 266 21.45 1.86 -0.41
C LEU A 266 20.12 1.47 0.27
N LEU A 267 19.05 1.36 -0.51
CA LEU A 267 17.77 0.82 -0.04
C LEU A 267 17.50 -0.50 -0.75
N LYS A 268 17.00 -1.45 0.01
CA LYS A 268 16.62 -2.77 -0.48
C LYS A 268 15.44 -3.30 0.31
N LYS A 269 14.96 -4.49 -0.03
CA LYS A 269 13.91 -5.19 0.72
C LYS A 269 14.11 -5.09 2.22
N ASN A 270 13.03 -4.79 2.94
CA ASN A 270 12.97 -4.52 4.39
C ASN A 270 13.52 -3.15 4.83
N SER A 271 14.04 -2.32 3.92
CA SER A 271 14.29 -0.91 4.23
C SER A 271 12.96 -0.20 4.51
N SER A 272 12.98 0.82 5.37
CA SER A 272 11.78 1.61 5.66
C SER A 272 12.09 3.06 6.01
N GLY A 273 11.06 3.90 5.97
CA GLY A 273 11.10 5.30 6.37
C GLY A 273 11.08 6.29 5.21
N GLN A 274 11.40 7.54 5.53
CA GLN A 274 11.24 8.68 4.63
C GLN A 274 11.95 8.54 3.28
N ARG A 275 13.13 7.92 3.25
CA ARG A 275 13.89 7.74 2.00
C ARG A 275 13.20 6.78 1.04
N VAL A 276 12.49 5.77 1.57
CA VAL A 276 11.70 4.85 0.75
C VAL A 276 10.52 5.59 0.13
N VAL A 277 9.88 6.51 0.87
CA VAL A 277 8.80 7.37 0.32
C VAL A 277 9.29 8.23 -0.84
N TYR A 278 10.50 8.76 -0.79
CA TYR A 278 11.07 9.51 -1.91
C TYR A 278 11.18 8.65 -3.17
N VAL A 279 11.68 7.42 -3.02
CA VAL A 279 11.82 6.46 -4.14
C VAL A 279 10.45 6.07 -4.68
N GLN A 280 9.50 5.68 -3.81
CA GLN A 280 8.14 5.33 -4.21
C GLN A 280 7.44 6.50 -4.92
N SER A 281 7.59 7.72 -4.41
CA SER A 281 7.03 8.92 -5.04
C SER A 281 7.67 9.19 -6.41
N ARG A 282 8.98 8.97 -6.54
CA ARG A 282 9.67 9.14 -7.82
C ARG A 282 9.28 8.09 -8.85
N LEU A 283 9.17 6.83 -8.45
CA LEU A 283 8.67 5.76 -9.29
C LEU A 283 7.28 6.09 -9.83
N LYS A 284 6.40 6.58 -8.97
CA LYS A 284 5.07 7.06 -9.34
C LYS A 284 5.13 8.22 -10.36
N GLU A 285 5.98 9.21 -10.16
CA GLU A 285 6.18 10.30 -11.13
C GLU A 285 6.69 9.80 -12.49
N LEU A 286 7.42 8.67 -12.51
CA LEU A 286 7.89 8.00 -13.73
C LEU A 286 6.82 7.10 -14.37
N GLY A 287 5.59 7.13 -13.86
CA GLY A 287 4.45 6.35 -14.34
C GLY A 287 4.41 4.92 -13.80
N LEU A 288 5.30 4.57 -12.87
CA LEU A 288 5.41 3.25 -12.31
C LEU A 288 4.65 3.24 -10.96
N GLU A 289 3.38 2.82 -10.99
CA GLU A 289 2.50 2.75 -9.82
C GLU A 289 2.24 1.30 -9.40
N PHE A 290 2.46 0.99 -8.12
CA PHE A 290 2.33 -0.39 -7.61
C PHE A 290 1.84 -0.47 -6.16
N ASP A 291 1.87 0.63 -5.39
CA ASP A 291 1.16 0.80 -4.12
C ASP A 291 1.17 2.28 -3.69
N ARG A 292 0.58 2.60 -2.53
CA ARG A 292 0.80 3.85 -1.81
C ARG A 292 2.27 4.00 -1.43
N ALA A 293 2.77 5.24 -1.45
CA ALA A 293 4.10 5.58 -0.92
C ALA A 293 4.10 5.51 0.62
N ASP A 294 4.06 4.28 1.14
CA ASP A 294 3.93 3.94 2.55
C ASP A 294 5.27 3.92 3.30
N GLY A 295 6.37 4.12 2.58
CA GLY A 295 7.72 4.10 3.13
C GLY A 295 8.21 2.73 3.54
N ARG A 296 7.63 1.64 3.01
CA ARG A 296 8.11 0.27 3.21
C ARG A 296 8.66 -0.28 1.90
N TYR A 297 9.91 -0.74 1.94
CA TYR A 297 10.55 -1.35 0.78
C TYR A 297 10.19 -2.84 0.75
N GLY A 298 8.97 -3.12 0.31
CA GLY A 298 8.44 -4.48 0.15
C GLY A 298 8.74 -5.07 -1.23
N ASN A 299 8.13 -6.22 -1.54
CA ASN A 299 8.29 -6.92 -2.82
C ASN A 299 7.88 -6.04 -4.01
N MET A 300 6.81 -5.25 -3.87
CA MET A 300 6.33 -4.38 -4.95
C MET A 300 7.32 -3.25 -5.25
N THR A 301 7.87 -2.60 -4.21
CA THR A 301 8.92 -1.57 -4.37
C THR A 301 10.20 -2.16 -4.96
N GLU A 302 10.62 -3.35 -4.50
CA GLU A 302 11.80 -4.04 -5.05
C GLU A 302 11.63 -4.32 -6.54
N LEU A 303 10.50 -4.89 -6.91
CA LEU A 303 10.20 -5.20 -8.29
C LEU A 303 10.11 -3.95 -9.16
N ALA A 304 9.46 -2.91 -8.68
CA ALA A 304 9.38 -1.63 -9.38
C ALA A 304 10.76 -1.08 -9.73
N VAL A 305 11.69 -1.20 -8.79
CA VAL A 305 13.09 -0.82 -8.99
C VAL A 305 13.76 -1.75 -9.99
N LYS A 306 13.57 -3.08 -9.89
CA LYS A 306 14.06 -4.05 -10.91
C LYS A 306 13.57 -3.69 -12.32
N TYR A 307 12.29 -3.35 -12.43
CA TYR A 307 11.67 -2.97 -13.69
C TYR A 307 12.28 -1.69 -14.25
N PHE A 308 12.39 -0.65 -13.42
CA PHE A 308 13.03 0.61 -13.79
C PHE A 308 14.48 0.40 -14.24
N GLN A 309 15.26 -0.39 -13.48
CA GLN A 309 16.64 -0.71 -13.79
C GLN A 309 16.77 -1.40 -15.15
N ALA A 310 15.99 -2.46 -15.39
CA ALA A 310 15.98 -3.16 -16.66
C ALA A 310 15.61 -2.22 -17.83
N TRP A 311 14.61 -1.36 -17.64
CA TRP A 311 14.19 -0.38 -18.65
C TRP A 311 15.27 0.68 -18.96
N ARG A 312 16.12 1.01 -17.99
CA ARG A 312 17.26 1.91 -18.16
C ARG A 312 18.57 1.22 -18.55
N GLY A 313 18.55 -0.10 -18.78
CA GLY A 313 19.74 -0.89 -19.12
C GLY A 313 20.72 -1.06 -17.95
N LEU A 314 20.25 -0.90 -16.71
CA LEU A 314 20.98 -1.22 -15.49
C LEU A 314 20.79 -2.69 -15.12
N GLU A 315 21.68 -3.22 -14.29
CA GLU A 315 21.47 -4.53 -13.66
C GLU A 315 20.23 -4.47 -12.76
N ALA A 316 19.27 -5.38 -12.98
CA ALA A 316 17.98 -5.40 -12.29
C ALA A 316 18.10 -6.06 -10.90
N THR A 317 18.89 -5.45 -10.02
CA THR A 317 19.14 -5.92 -8.66
C THR A 317 17.93 -5.76 -7.74
N GLY A 318 17.07 -4.78 -8.02
CA GLY A 318 15.97 -4.38 -7.14
C GLY A 318 16.41 -3.58 -5.93
N GLU A 319 17.69 -3.23 -5.84
CA GLU A 319 18.26 -2.37 -4.82
C GLU A 319 18.45 -0.95 -5.37
N MET A 320 18.10 0.06 -4.58
CA MET A 320 18.38 1.46 -4.87
C MET A 320 19.81 1.81 -4.52
N ASP A 321 20.72 1.51 -5.44
CA ASP A 321 22.11 1.99 -5.40
C ASP A 321 22.25 3.39 -6.00
N GLU A 322 23.45 3.96 -5.91
CA GLU A 322 23.74 5.31 -6.40
C GLU A 322 23.47 5.46 -7.91
N ALA A 323 23.80 4.44 -8.71
CA ALA A 323 23.53 4.43 -10.15
C ALA A 323 22.03 4.53 -10.43
N THR A 324 21.21 3.80 -9.67
CA THR A 324 19.75 3.83 -9.77
C THR A 324 19.18 5.19 -9.37
N TYR A 325 19.69 5.82 -8.29
CA TYR A 325 19.27 7.20 -7.92
C TYR A 325 19.58 8.22 -9.03
N ARG A 326 20.77 8.15 -9.65
CA ARG A 326 21.14 9.01 -10.78
C ARG A 326 20.23 8.77 -11.98
N ALA A 327 20.00 7.51 -12.34
CA ALA A 327 19.14 7.15 -13.46
C ALA A 327 17.69 7.62 -13.26
N MET A 328 17.18 7.63 -12.02
CA MET A 328 15.88 8.18 -11.68
C MET A 328 15.85 9.72 -11.71
N GLY A 329 16.99 10.40 -11.81
CA GLY A 329 17.10 11.86 -11.73
C GLY A 329 16.81 12.40 -10.34
N MET A 330 17.06 11.61 -9.30
CA MET A 330 16.89 12.03 -7.90
C MET A 330 18.13 12.72 -7.35
N ILE A 331 19.28 12.49 -7.98
CA ILE A 331 20.58 13.10 -7.68
C ILE A 331 21.28 13.41 -9.01
N GLU A 332 22.19 14.39 -8.98
CA GLU A 332 23.12 14.70 -10.09
C GLU A 332 24.16 13.60 -10.25
#